data_AF-A0A5S3WAU7-F1
#
_entry.id   AF-A0A5S3WAU7-F1
#
_cell.length_a   1.000
_cell.length_b   1.000
_cell.length_c   1.000
_cell.angle_alpha   90.00
_cell.angle_beta   90.00
_cell.angle_gamma   90.00
#
_symmetry.space_group_name_H-M   'P 1'
#
loop_
_entity.id
_entity.type
_entity.pdbx_description
1 polymer ?
#
loop_
_entity_poly.entity_id
_entity_poly.type
_entity_poly.pdbx_seq_one_letter_code
_entity_poly.pdbx_strand_id
1 'polypeptide(L)'
;MEIEQDSNLTLPLFLLDETLSERDLEHPDFEISIALNDELLTQICQNPSEDSSVAITLSNYQLLITDSVYSATLEQEHDAQITLTHGPLLSVVLNTSEQQTFVSPQMDMMPTFDLGDEDEE
;
A
#
# COMPACT_ATOMS: atom_id res chain seq x y z
N MET A 1 -3.93 1.57 11.77
CA MET A 1 -4.96 0.87 10.98
C MET A 1 -4.89 -0.58 11.40
N GLU A 2 -6.00 -1.19 11.79
CA GLU A 2 -6.08 -2.62 12.12
C GLU A 2 -6.22 -3.41 10.81
N ILE A 3 -5.60 -4.59 10.74
CA ILE A 3 -5.57 -5.42 9.53
C ILE A 3 -6.10 -6.80 9.88
N GLU A 4 -7.25 -7.15 9.30
CA GLU A 4 -7.87 -8.46 9.46
C GLU A 4 -7.61 -9.35 8.24
N GLN A 5 -7.60 -10.67 8.40
CA GLN A 5 -7.56 -11.60 7.27
C GLN A 5 -8.80 -11.43 6.38
N ASP A 6 -8.65 -11.61 5.06
CA ASP A 6 -9.69 -11.36 4.05
C ASP A 6 -10.15 -9.88 3.94
N SER A 7 -9.41 -8.95 4.53
CA SER A 7 -9.62 -7.51 4.33
C SER A 7 -8.84 -6.98 3.12
N ASN A 8 -9.31 -5.86 2.58
CA ASN A 8 -8.59 -5.12 1.54
C ASN A 8 -7.85 -3.95 2.19
N LEU A 9 -6.53 -3.90 1.98
CA LEU A 9 -5.74 -2.71 2.28
C LEU A 9 -5.98 -1.68 1.20
N THR A 10 -6.69 -0.61 1.54
CA THR A 10 -6.92 0.52 0.63
C THR A 10 -6.01 1.67 1.01
N LEU A 11 -5.24 2.16 0.05
CA LEU A 11 -4.31 3.27 0.25
C LEU A 11 -4.47 4.34 -0.83
N PRO A 12 -4.40 5.63 -0.46
CA PRO A 12 -4.35 6.70 -1.43
C PRO A 12 -2.99 6.71 -2.13
N LEU A 13 -3.00 7.00 -3.42
CA LEU A 13 -1.82 7.17 -4.26
C LEU A 13 -1.81 8.57 -4.85
N PHE A 14 -0.63 9.19 -4.82
CA PHE A 14 -0.37 10.52 -5.33
C PHE A 14 0.79 10.47 -6.32
N LEU A 15 0.67 11.22 -7.41
CA LEU A 15 1.75 11.36 -8.38
C LEU A 15 2.99 11.93 -7.69
N LEU A 16 4.11 11.23 -7.82
CA LEU A 16 5.39 11.67 -7.31
C LEU A 16 5.97 12.73 -8.24
N ASP A 17 5.68 13.99 -7.95
CA ASP A 17 6.21 15.16 -8.64
C ASP A 17 6.61 16.27 -7.65
N GLU A 18 6.96 17.44 -8.18
CA GLU A 18 7.40 18.59 -7.38
C GLU A 18 6.28 19.18 -6.49
N THR A 19 5.02 18.83 -6.75
CA THR A 19 3.83 19.32 -6.04
C THR A 19 3.37 18.37 -4.93
N LEU A 20 3.99 17.19 -4.78
CA LEU A 20 3.55 16.15 -3.84
C LEU A 20 3.33 16.67 -2.41
N SER A 21 4.22 17.54 -1.93
CA SER A 21 4.14 18.14 -0.59
C SER A 21 2.97 19.10 -0.37
N GLU A 22 2.30 19.52 -1.45
CA GLU A 22 1.13 20.41 -1.44
C GLU A 22 -0.19 19.65 -1.67
N ARG A 23 -0.12 18.33 -1.90
CA ARG A 23 -1.29 17.49 -2.18
C ARG A 23 -2.20 17.36 -0.97
N ASP A 24 -3.50 17.37 -1.23
CA ASP A 24 -4.54 17.12 -0.24
C ASP A 24 -4.76 15.62 -0.07
N LEU A 25 -4.61 15.12 1.16
CA LEU A 25 -4.79 13.71 1.48
C LEU A 25 -6.24 13.23 1.26
N GLU A 26 -7.21 14.14 1.30
CA GLU A 26 -8.63 13.83 1.06
C GLU A 26 -8.95 13.67 -0.44
N HIS A 27 -8.03 14.07 -1.33
CA HIS A 27 -8.19 14.05 -2.79
C HIS A 27 -7.01 13.36 -3.48
N PRO A 28 -6.89 12.02 -3.36
CA PRO A 28 -5.84 11.26 -4.04
C PRO A 28 -6.05 11.20 -5.55
N ASP A 29 -4.99 10.91 -6.31
CA ASP A 29 -5.08 10.68 -7.76
C ASP A 29 -5.71 9.31 -8.05
N PHE A 30 -5.29 8.31 -7.27
CA PHE A 30 -5.85 6.96 -7.27
C PHE A 30 -6.03 6.43 -5.85
N GLU A 31 -6.88 5.43 -5.70
CA GLU A 31 -6.86 4.53 -4.56
C GLU A 31 -6.44 3.14 -5.02
N ILE A 32 -5.47 2.53 -4.34
CA ILE A 32 -5.11 1.12 -4.57
C ILE A 32 -5.73 0.25 -3.49
N SER A 33 -6.48 -0.76 -3.91
CA SER A 33 -7.07 -1.78 -3.05
C SER A 33 -6.34 -3.10 -3.27
N ILE A 34 -5.70 -3.60 -2.21
CA ILE A 34 -4.86 -4.79 -2.22
C ILE A 34 -5.53 -5.86 -1.35
N ALA A 35 -5.83 -7.02 -1.93
CA ALA A 35 -6.36 -8.14 -1.16
C ALA A 35 -5.24 -8.74 -0.30
N LEU A 36 -5.43 -8.72 1.02
CA LEU A 36 -4.46 -9.24 1.97
C LEU A 36 -4.68 -10.73 2.19
N ASN A 37 -3.93 -11.55 1.43
CA ASN A 37 -3.88 -13.00 1.64
C ASN A 37 -2.82 -13.38 2.69
N ASP A 38 -2.85 -14.63 3.16
CA ASP A 38 -1.92 -15.12 4.19
C ASP A 38 -0.43 -14.94 3.84
N GLU A 39 -0.08 -15.12 2.56
CA GLU A 39 1.29 -14.96 2.09
C GLU A 39 1.74 -13.50 2.20
N LEU A 40 0.90 -12.57 1.77
CA LEU A 40 1.17 -11.13 1.82
C LEU A 40 1.17 -10.62 3.26
N LEU A 41 0.24 -11.08 4.10
CA LEU A 41 0.21 -10.74 5.53
C LEU A 41 1.50 -11.19 6.22
N THR A 42 1.95 -12.42 5.96
CA THR A 42 3.22 -12.92 6.51
C THR A 42 4.41 -12.06 6.07
N GLN A 43 4.41 -11.58 4.83
CA GLN A 43 5.45 -10.70 4.33
C GLN A 43 5.39 -9.29 4.94
N ILE A 44 4.19 -8.72 5.11
CA ILE A 44 3.96 -7.41 5.72
C ILE A 44 4.35 -7.36 7.20
N CYS A 45 4.23 -8.49 7.91
CA CYS A 45 4.65 -8.61 9.31
C CYS A 45 6.18 -8.64 9.52
N GLN A 46 6.98 -8.53 8.45
CA GLN A 46 8.42 -8.37 8.60
C GLN A 46 8.74 -7.02 9.25
N ASN A 47 9.69 -7.01 10.19
CA ASN A 47 10.24 -5.79 10.75
C ASN A 47 11.70 -5.65 10.29
N PRO A 48 11.95 -4.99 9.15
CA PRO A 48 13.31 -4.74 8.67
C PRO A 48 14.13 -3.99 9.72
N SER A 49 15.44 -4.19 9.74
CA SER A 49 16.35 -3.38 10.56
C SER A 49 16.36 -1.91 10.11
N GLU A 50 16.81 -0.99 10.97
CA GLU A 50 16.81 0.47 10.71
C GLU A 50 17.40 0.89 9.35
N ASP A 51 18.46 0.23 8.88
CA ASP A 51 19.11 0.51 7.60
C ASP A 51 18.63 -0.37 6.43
N SER A 52 17.48 -1.05 6.58
CA SER A 52 16.96 -2.00 5.60
C SER A 52 15.51 -1.72 5.24
N SER A 53 15.15 -2.06 4.01
CA SER A 53 13.77 -2.09 3.53
C SER A 53 13.50 -3.40 2.81
N VAL A 54 12.24 -3.82 2.84
CA VAL A 54 11.75 -5.00 2.12
C VAL A 54 10.76 -4.52 1.08
N ALA A 55 10.92 -5.01 -0.14
CA ALA A 55 10.12 -4.61 -1.28
C ALA A 55 9.32 -5.83 -1.78
N ILE A 56 7.99 -5.75 -1.74
CA ILE A 56 7.08 -6.87 -2.04
C ILE A 56 6.27 -6.51 -3.28
N THR A 57 6.52 -7.22 -4.37
CA THR A 57 5.77 -7.01 -5.63
C THR A 57 4.34 -7.51 -5.49
N LEU A 58 3.38 -6.67 -5.85
CA LEU A 58 1.97 -7.00 -5.81
C LEU A 58 1.55 -7.66 -7.12
N SER A 59 1.07 -8.91 -7.02
CA SER A 59 0.57 -9.66 -8.18
C SER A 59 -0.92 -9.43 -8.45
N ASN A 60 -1.67 -8.93 -7.45
CA ASN A 60 -3.10 -8.72 -7.55
C ASN A 60 -3.51 -7.50 -6.73
N TYR A 61 -4.06 -6.49 -7.40
CA TYR A 61 -4.58 -5.26 -6.80
C TYR A 61 -5.60 -4.64 -7.75
N GLN A 62 -6.42 -3.74 -7.21
CA GLN A 62 -7.37 -2.94 -7.98
C GLN A 62 -7.04 -1.47 -7.78
N LEU A 63 -7.10 -0.70 -8.86
CA LEU A 63 -6.97 0.75 -8.83
C LEU A 63 -8.35 1.37 -9.04
N LEU A 64 -8.71 2.29 -8.15
CA LEU A 64 -9.89 3.14 -8.30
C LEU A 64 -9.38 4.54 -8.67
N ILE A 65 -9.90 5.07 -9.76
CA ILE A 65 -9.60 6.43 -10.20
C ILE A 65 -10.46 7.41 -9.42
N THR A 66 -9.84 8.41 -8.82
CA THR A 66 -10.54 9.52 -8.17
C THR A 66 -10.62 10.74 -9.09
N ASP A 67 -9.63 10.93 -9.96
CA ASP A 67 -9.62 11.97 -11.00
C ASP A 67 -9.59 11.38 -12.42
N SER A 68 -10.62 11.70 -13.20
CA SER A 68 -10.77 11.30 -14.61
C SER A 68 -9.59 11.64 -15.53
N VAL A 69 -8.72 12.59 -15.16
CA VAL A 69 -7.49 12.90 -15.90
C VAL A 69 -6.60 11.65 -16.06
N TYR A 70 -6.63 10.74 -15.08
CA TYR A 70 -5.79 9.54 -15.07
C TYR A 70 -6.48 8.29 -15.63
N SER A 71 -7.63 8.44 -16.29
CA SER A 71 -8.35 7.31 -16.91
C SER A 71 -7.48 6.51 -17.88
N ALA A 72 -6.69 7.21 -18.69
CA ALA A 72 -5.78 6.59 -19.64
C ALA A 72 -4.65 5.81 -18.96
N THR A 73 -4.22 6.24 -17.77
CA THR A 73 -3.15 5.60 -16.99
C THR A 73 -3.63 4.26 -16.41
N LEU A 74 -4.92 4.11 -16.08
CA LEU A 74 -5.51 2.85 -15.62
C LEU A 74 -5.52 1.77 -16.71
N GLU A 75 -5.65 2.15 -17.97
CA GLU A 75 -5.70 1.22 -19.10
C GLU A 75 -4.30 0.79 -19.57
N GLN A 76 -3.25 1.39 -19.02
CA GLN A 76 -1.86 1.04 -19.33
C GLN A 76 -1.33 -0.08 -18.44
N GLU A 77 -0.21 -0.67 -18.85
CA GLU A 77 0.54 -1.58 -17.99
C GLU A 77 1.14 -0.80 -16.81
N HIS A 78 0.96 -1.35 -15.61
CA HIS A 78 1.45 -0.78 -14.36
C HIS A 78 1.86 -1.89 -13.39
N ASP A 79 2.89 -1.61 -12.59
CA ASP A 79 3.38 -2.49 -11.52
C ASP A 79 3.27 -1.79 -10.17
N ALA A 80 2.87 -2.55 -9.14
CA ALA A 80 2.75 -2.03 -7.79
C ALA A 80 3.64 -2.83 -6.84
N GLN A 81 4.21 -2.14 -5.86
CA GLN A 81 5.09 -2.70 -4.86
C GLN A 81 4.81 -2.09 -3.49
N ILE A 82 4.73 -2.93 -2.48
CA ILE A 82 4.79 -2.52 -1.08
C ILE A 82 6.24 -2.35 -0.66
N THR A 83 6.55 -1.25 -0.01
CA THR A 83 7.82 -1.03 0.69
C THR A 83 7.58 -1.06 2.20
N LEU A 84 8.29 -1.94 2.89
CA LEU A 84 8.33 -2.01 4.35
C LEU A 84 9.64 -1.43 4.85
N THR A 85 9.58 -0.56 5.86
CA THR A 85 10.75 -0.05 6.57
C THR A 85 10.62 -0.31 8.07
N HIS A 86 11.74 -0.17 8.79
CA HIS A 86 11.77 -0.31 10.25
C HIS A 86 10.71 0.55 10.95
N GLY A 87 10.07 0.01 11.99
CA GLY A 87 8.94 0.66 12.67
C GLY A 87 7.57 0.17 12.19
N PRO A 88 7.50 -1.10 11.74
CA PRO A 88 6.74 -1.57 10.56
C PRO A 88 5.95 -0.49 9.81
N LEU A 89 6.66 0.41 9.14
CA LEU A 89 6.04 1.40 8.26
C LEU A 89 5.85 0.77 6.88
N LEU A 90 4.65 0.92 6.33
CA LEU A 90 4.30 0.47 5.00
C LEU A 90 3.97 1.65 4.08
N SER A 91 4.49 1.61 2.85
CA SER A 91 4.00 2.44 1.75
C SER A 91 3.86 1.61 0.47
N VAL A 92 3.11 2.14 -0.49
CA VAL A 92 2.96 1.55 -1.83
C VAL A 92 3.56 2.49 -2.87
N VAL A 93 4.23 1.89 -3.84
CA VAL A 93 4.67 2.56 -5.07
C VAL A 93 3.98 1.88 -6.25
N LEU A 94 3.41 2.67 -7.15
CA LEU A 94 2.86 2.22 -8.43
C LEU A 94 3.67 2.88 -9.55
N ASN A 95 4.28 2.08 -10.42
CA ASN A 95 4.94 2.56 -11.61
C ASN A 95 4.10 2.24 -12.84
N THR A 96 4.10 3.17 -13.79
CA THR A 96 3.36 3.05 -15.04
C THR A 96 4.33 2.90 -16.21
N SER A 97 3.87 2.34 -17.33
CA SER A 97 4.68 2.21 -18.54
C SER A 97 5.22 3.54 -19.10
N GLU A 98 4.54 4.65 -18.81
CA GLU A 98 4.95 6.01 -19.19
C GLU A 98 5.92 6.66 -18.20
N GLN A 99 6.54 5.88 -17.29
CA GLN A 99 7.50 6.35 -16.29
C GLN A 99 6.91 7.34 -15.28
N GLN A 100 5.59 7.38 -15.12
CA GLN A 100 4.97 8.05 -13.97
C GLN A 100 5.01 7.11 -12.78
N THR A 101 5.33 7.67 -11.62
CA THR A 101 5.38 6.96 -10.34
C THR A 101 4.36 7.59 -9.41
N PHE A 102 3.52 6.76 -8.79
CA PHE A 102 2.59 7.18 -7.75
C PHE A 102 3.01 6.54 -6.42
N VAL A 103 2.85 7.28 -5.33
CA VAL A 103 3.27 6.86 -4.01
C VAL A 103 2.15 7.06 -3.00
N SER A 104 2.02 6.14 -2.05
CA SER A 104 1.18 6.34 -0.88
C SER A 104 1.97 7.03 0.24
N PRO A 105 1.28 7.72 1.17
CA PRO A 105 1.86 8.05 2.46
C PRO A 105 2.38 6.79 3.18
N GLN A 106 3.33 6.99 4.09
CA GLN A 106 3.74 5.94 5.01
C GLN A 106 2.66 5.74 6.07
N MET A 107 2.34 4.48 6.32
CA MET A 107 1.34 4.07 7.30
C MET A 107 2.02 3.18 8.34
N ASP A 108 1.82 3.51 9.62
CA ASP A 108 2.17 2.62 10.72
C ASP A 108 1.26 1.38 10.68
N MET A 109 1.88 0.21 10.51
CA MET A 109 1.19 -1.06 10.71
C MET A 109 1.48 -1.60 12.10
N MET A 110 0.46 -1.54 12.95
CA MET A 110 0.43 -2.37 14.16
C MET A 110 -0.38 -3.62 13.80
N PRO A 111 0.25 -4.79 13.55
CA PRO A 111 -0.50 -6.02 13.42
C PRO A 111 -1.17 -6.31 14.77
N THR A 112 -2.48 -6.18 14.83
CA THR A 112 -3.28 -6.72 15.93
C THR A 112 -3.33 -8.24 15.72
N PHE A 113 -2.36 -8.95 16.31
CA PHE A 113 -2.53 -10.38 16.50
C PHE A 113 -3.65 -10.52 17.52
N ASP A 114 -4.84 -10.92 17.07
CA ASP A 114 -5.86 -11.43 17.98
C ASP A 114 -5.28 -12.72 18.56
N LEU A 115 -4.54 -12.58 19.67
CA LEU A 115 -4.34 -13.69 20.58
C LEU A 115 -5.74 -13.95 21.09
N GLY A 116 -6.50 -14.77 20.36
CA GLY A 116 -7.82 -15.19 20.79
C GLY A 116 -7.71 -15.51 22.26
N ASP A 117 -8.57 -14.90 23.07
CA ASP A 117 -8.78 -15.33 24.44
C ASP A 117 -9.17 -16.81 24.33
N GLU A 118 -8.17 -17.71 24.37
CA GLU A 118 -8.35 -19.06 24.84
C GLU A 118 -8.68 -18.85 26.33
N ASP A 119 -9.95 -18.55 26.61
CA ASP A 119 -10.54 -18.72 27.93
C ASP A 119 -10.15 -20.14 28.37
N GLU A 120 -9.16 -20.19 29.26
CA GLU A 120 -8.73 -21.39 29.96
C GLU A 120 -9.98 -22.01 30.63
N GLU A 121 -10.46 -23.16 30.13
CA GLU A 121 -11.38 -24.03 30.88
C GLU A 121 -10.69 -24.67 32.09
#